data_AF-A0A7S1RCT6-F1
#
_entry.id   AF-A0A7S1RCT6-F1
#
_cell.length_a   1.000
_cell.length_b   1.000
_cell.length_c   1.000
_cell.angle_alpha   90.00
_cell.angle_beta   90.00
_cell.angle_gamma   90.00
#
_symmetry.space_group_name_H-M   'P 1'
#
loop_
_entity.id
_entity.type
_entity.pdbx_description
1 polymer ?
#
loop_
_entity_poly.entity_id
_entity_poly.type
_entity_poly.pdbx_seq_one_letter_code
_entity_poly.pdbx_strand_id
1 'polypeptide(L)'
;RVEPGLRRVLVAKIDIEGNEGRALQGAVRLLREVPPCYLLIELKARFLAKAGSSVKEVADVLASAGYDTAKVHAGQDTYWLEQRDLQRCLARLAAGGKPATTA
;
A
#
# COMPACT_ATOMS: atom_id res chain seq x y z
N ARG A 1 10.74 7.70 13.07
CA ARG A 1 9.51 8.51 12.82
C ARG A 1 9.22 8.54 11.32
N VAL A 2 7.96 8.46 10.87
CA VAL A 2 7.63 8.60 9.43
C VAL A 2 7.76 10.07 9.02
N GLU A 3 8.37 10.31 7.85
CA GLU A 3 8.55 11.65 7.29
C GLU A 3 7.22 12.40 7.19
N PRO A 4 7.14 13.68 7.59
CA PRO A 4 5.88 14.45 7.57
C PRO A 4 5.18 14.43 6.22
N GLY A 5 5.94 14.48 5.12
CA GLY A 5 5.41 14.43 3.75
C GLY A 5 4.69 13.13 3.41
N LEU A 6 5.07 12.00 4.04
CA LEU A 6 4.47 10.69 3.79
C LEU A 6 3.16 10.46 4.56
N ARG A 7 2.82 11.32 5.53
CA ARG A 7 1.58 11.18 6.33
C ARG A 7 0.30 11.52 5.55
N ARG A 8 0.44 12.19 4.41
CA ARG A 8 -0.67 12.68 3.57
C ARG A 8 -0.74 12.01 2.21
N VAL A 9 -0.17 10.81 2.07
CA VAL A 9 -0.25 10.05 0.82
C VAL A 9 -1.66 9.48 0.66
N LEU A 10 -2.38 9.97 -0.34
CA LEU A 10 -3.69 9.45 -0.73
C LEU A 10 -3.56 8.15 -1.54
N VAL A 11 -2.70 8.18 -2.56
CA VAL A 11 -2.49 7.08 -3.50
C VAL A 11 -1.00 6.77 -3.59
N ALA A 12 -0.65 5.49 -3.65
CA ALA A 12 0.68 5.02 -4.06
C ALA A 12 0.56 4.12 -5.30
N LYS A 13 1.59 4.15 -6.15
CA LYS A 13 1.78 3.17 -7.22
C LYS A 13 3.06 2.37 -6.96
N ILE A 14 2.99 1.04 -7.08
CA ILE A 14 4.16 0.15 -7.03
C ILE A 14 4.18 -0.70 -8.30
N ASP A 15 5.23 -0.53 -9.09
CA ASP A 15 5.44 -1.19 -10.38
C ASP A 15 6.96 -1.25 -10.58
N ILE A 16 7.57 -2.35 -10.13
CA ILE A 16 9.03 -2.48 -10.00
C ILE A 16 9.51 -3.87 -10.45
N GLU A 17 8.79 -4.43 -11.43
CA GLU A 17 9.15 -5.61 -12.21
C GLU A 17 9.61 -6.80 -11.35
N GLY A 18 8.82 -7.13 -10.32
CA GLY A 18 9.01 -8.32 -9.48
C GLY A 18 9.56 -8.06 -8.08
N ASN A 19 10.07 -6.86 -7.80
CA ASN A 19 10.61 -6.52 -6.47
C ASN A 19 9.53 -6.05 -5.48
N GLU A 20 8.25 -6.18 -5.80
CA GLU A 20 7.12 -5.70 -4.98
C GLU A 20 7.19 -6.25 -3.55
N GLY A 21 7.46 -7.55 -3.40
CA GLY A 21 7.62 -8.18 -2.09
C GLY A 21 8.71 -7.51 -1.24
N ARG A 22 9.88 -7.22 -1.83
CA ARG A 22 10.99 -6.56 -1.13
C ARG A 22 10.69 -5.10 -0.81
N ALA A 23 10.02 -4.39 -1.73
CA ALA A 23 9.60 -3.01 -1.49
C ALA A 23 8.59 -2.93 -0.33
N LEU A 24 7.63 -3.85 -0.26
CA LEU A 24 6.66 -3.89 0.84
C LEU A 24 7.32 -4.22 2.18
N GLN A 25 8.32 -5.12 2.19
CA GLN A 25 9.14 -5.38 3.39
C GLN A 25 9.86 -4.11 3.87
N GLY A 26 10.47 -3.34 2.95
CA GLY A 26 11.09 -2.05 3.29
C GLY A 26 10.08 -0.98 3.70
N ALA A 27 8.85 -1.05 3.20
CA ALA A 27 7.77 -0.10 3.47
C ALA A 27 6.95 -0.40 4.75
N VAL A 28 7.34 -1.40 5.56
CA VAL A 28 6.57 -1.84 6.73
C VAL A 28 6.12 -0.70 7.65
N ARG A 29 6.97 0.32 7.86
CA ARG A 29 6.63 1.48 8.70
C ARG A 29 5.59 2.39 8.06
N LEU A 30 5.68 2.61 6.75
CA LEU A 30 4.68 3.37 5.99
C LEU A 30 3.32 2.66 6.08
N LEU A 31 3.31 1.37 5.74
CA LEU A 31 2.10 0.54 5.70
C LEU A 31 1.44 0.38 7.07
N ARG A 32 2.22 0.31 8.15
CA ARG A 32 1.68 0.16 9.51
C ARG A 32 1.19 1.48 10.11
N GLU A 33 1.92 2.58 9.92
CA GLU A 33 1.66 3.83 10.64
C GLU A 33 0.77 4.80 9.84
N VAL A 34 0.99 4.89 8.53
CA VAL A 34 0.27 5.82 7.64
C VAL A 34 0.09 5.22 6.23
N PRO A 35 -0.62 4.08 6.08
CA PRO A 35 -0.79 3.43 4.78
C PRO A 35 -1.50 4.36 3.80
N PRO A 36 -1.07 4.42 2.52
CA PRO A 36 -1.85 5.05 1.45
C PRO A 36 -3.30 4.54 1.42
N CYS A 37 -4.28 5.41 1.16
CA CYS A 37 -5.68 4.98 1.12
C CYS A 37 -5.99 4.11 -0.09
N TYR A 38 -5.30 4.39 -1.20
CA TYR A 38 -5.35 3.60 -2.42
C TYR A 38 -3.95 3.13 -2.80
N LEU A 39 -3.86 1.91 -3.31
CA LEU A 39 -2.63 1.33 -3.84
C LEU A 39 -2.89 0.76 -5.22
N LEU A 40 -2.20 1.29 -6.23
CA LEU A 40 -2.08 0.67 -7.54
C LEU A 40 -0.82 -0.19 -7.56
N ILE A 41 -0.95 -1.50 -7.77
CA ILE A 41 0.20 -2.41 -7.76
C ILE A 41 0.18 -3.37 -8.94
N GLU A 42 1.35 -3.59 -9.54
CA GLU A 42 1.54 -4.61 -10.58
C GLU A 42 2.16 -5.90 -10.00
N LEU A 43 1.50 -7.05 -10.16
CA LEU A 43 1.91 -8.35 -9.63
C LEU A 43 2.06 -9.40 -10.74
N LYS A 44 3.08 -9.26 -11.58
CA LYS A 44 3.42 -10.27 -12.59
C LYS A 44 4.06 -11.49 -11.95
N ALA A 45 3.33 -12.60 -11.89
CA ALA A 45 3.76 -13.84 -11.22
C ALA A 45 5.17 -14.30 -11.64
N ARG A 46 5.50 -14.22 -12.94
CA ARG A 46 6.82 -14.60 -13.47
C ARG A 46 7.98 -13.73 -12.95
N PHE A 47 7.73 -12.46 -12.62
CA PHE A 47 8.75 -11.53 -12.12
C PHE A 47 8.90 -11.65 -10.61
N LEU A 48 7.78 -11.78 -9.90
CA LEU A 48 7.78 -12.08 -8.46
C LEU A 48 8.56 -13.36 -8.16
N ALA A 49 8.32 -14.44 -8.92
CA ALA A 49 9.01 -15.70 -8.74
C ALA A 49 10.54 -15.58 -8.93
N LYS A 50 10.97 -14.82 -9.94
CA LYS A 50 12.40 -14.52 -10.17
C LYS A 50 13.04 -13.72 -9.03
N ALA A 51 12.27 -12.86 -8.37
CA ALA A 51 12.73 -12.07 -7.22
C ALA A 51 12.63 -12.80 -5.87
N GLY A 52 12.07 -14.02 -5.84
CA GLY A 52 11.91 -14.83 -4.64
C GLY A 52 10.63 -14.54 -3.85
N SER A 53 9.55 -14.16 -4.53
CA SER A 53 8.22 -13.95 -3.93
C SER A 53 7.11 -14.49 -4.84
N SER A 54 5.87 -14.50 -4.35
CA SER A 54 4.69 -14.93 -5.09
C SER A 54 3.57 -13.89 -4.99
N VAL A 55 2.61 -13.95 -5.91
CA VAL A 55 1.38 -13.11 -5.86
C VAL A 55 0.67 -13.29 -4.51
N LYS A 56 0.59 -14.54 -4.02
CA LYS A 56 -0.04 -14.85 -2.74
C LYS A 56 0.67 -14.17 -1.56
N GLU A 57 1.99 -14.30 -1.47
CA GLU A 57 2.75 -13.68 -0.37
C GLU A 57 2.61 -12.16 -0.37
N VAL A 58 2.66 -11.52 -1.55
CA VAL A 58 2.43 -10.08 -1.67
C VAL A 58 1.00 -9.71 -1.25
N ALA A 59 0.00 -10.47 -1.68
CA ALA A 59 -1.39 -10.25 -1.27
C ALA A 59 -1.57 -10.40 0.25
N ASP A 60 -0.96 -11.41 0.87
CA ASP A 60 -1.03 -11.64 2.32
C ASP A 60 -0.43 -10.45 3.10
N VAL A 61 0.71 -9.91 2.64
CA VAL A 61 1.32 -8.71 3.24
C VAL A 61 0.38 -7.51 3.13
N LEU A 62 -0.20 -7.26 1.95
CA LEU A 62 -1.13 -6.14 1.74
C LEU A 62 -2.42 -6.28 2.56
N ALA A 63 -2.96 -7.50 2.65
CA ALA A 63 -4.10 -7.80 3.51
C ALA A 63 -3.77 -7.49 4.98
N SER A 64 -2.59 -7.89 5.46
CA SER A 64 -2.12 -7.60 6.82
C SER A 64 -1.94 -6.10 7.08
N ALA A 65 -1.61 -5.32 6.04
CA ALA A 65 -1.52 -3.85 6.06
C ALA A 65 -2.89 -3.16 5.92
N GLY A 66 -4.00 -3.92 5.90
CA GLY A 66 -5.35 -3.39 5.91
C GLY A 66 -6.00 -3.18 4.54
N TYR A 67 -5.34 -3.56 3.44
CA TYR A 67 -5.95 -3.48 2.10
C TYR A 67 -6.97 -4.61 1.87
N ASP A 68 -8.00 -4.34 1.07
CA ASP A 68 -8.87 -5.36 0.51
C ASP A 68 -8.19 -6.05 -0.68
N THR A 69 -7.81 -7.31 -0.49
CA THR A 69 -7.12 -8.13 -1.49
C THR A 69 -8.00 -9.25 -2.06
N ALA A 70 -9.33 -9.21 -1.85
CA ALA A 70 -10.23 -10.27 -2.29
C ALA A 70 -10.18 -10.54 -3.81
N LYS A 71 -9.79 -9.53 -4.59
CA LYS A 71 -9.65 -9.61 -6.05
C LYS A 71 -8.22 -9.92 -6.51
N VAL A 72 -7.25 -10.09 -5.62
CA VAL A 72 -5.87 -10.42 -6.01
C VAL A 72 -5.76 -11.91 -6.26
N HIS A 73 -5.69 -12.30 -7.53
CA HIS A 73 -5.55 -13.68 -7.97
C HIS A 73 -4.64 -13.76 -9.18
N ALA A 74 -3.97 -14.90 -9.37
CA ALA A 74 -3.09 -15.12 -10.51
C ALA A 74 -3.85 -14.97 -11.84
N GLY A 75 -3.21 -14.36 -12.85
CA GLY A 75 -3.76 -14.20 -14.21
C GLY A 75 -4.19 -12.77 -14.56
N GLN A 76 -4.15 -11.85 -13.60
CA GLN A 76 -4.13 -10.40 -13.84
C GLN A 76 -2.76 -9.85 -13.46
N ASP A 77 -2.41 -8.68 -13.98
CA ASP A 77 -1.13 -8.04 -13.69
C ASP A 77 -1.29 -6.78 -12.84
N THR A 78 -2.33 -5.97 -13.01
CA THR A 78 -2.47 -4.68 -12.31
C THR A 78 -3.72 -4.65 -11.42
N TYR A 79 -3.56 -4.18 -10.18
CA TYR A 79 -4.62 -4.15 -9.18
C TYR A 79 -4.73 -2.78 -8.53
N TRP A 80 -5.97 -2.30 -8.42
CA TRP A 80 -6.32 -1.15 -7.59
C TRP A 80 -6.89 -1.64 -6.26
N LEU A 81 -6.18 -1.38 -5.18
CA LEU A 81 -6.52 -1.84 -3.83
C LEU A 81 -6.89 -0.65 -2.95
N GLU A 82 -7.85 -0.88 -2.06
CA GLU A 82 -8.37 0.13 -1.14
C GLU A 82 -8.13 -0.33 0.30
N GLN A 83 -7.89 0.62 1.21
CA GLN A 83 -7.93 0.33 2.64
C GLN A 83 -9.33 -0.14 3.05
N ARG A 84 -9.42 -1.22 3.82
CA ARG A 84 -10.70 -1.75 4.35
C ARG A 84 -11.45 -0.72 5.20
N ASP A 85 -10.71 0.11 5.93
CA ASP A 85 -11.25 1.28 6.64
C ASP A 85 -10.92 2.58 5.87
N LEU A 86 -11.50 2.68 4.67
CA LEU A 86 -11.26 3.81 3.77
C LEU A 86 -11.66 5.15 4.41
N GLN A 87 -12.78 5.18 5.15
CA GLN A 87 -13.28 6.39 5.81
C GLN A 87 -12.26 6.93 6.82
N ARG A 88 -11.72 6.07 7.69
CA ARG A 88 -10.67 6.48 8.63
C ARG A 88 -9.40 6.92 7.93
N CYS A 89 -9.03 6.25 6.83
CA CYS A 89 -7.88 6.65 6.03
C CYS A 89 -8.03 8.06 5.46
N LEU A 90 -9.18 8.37 4.85
CA LEU A 90 -9.49 9.69 4.29
C LEU A 90 -9.58 10.76 5.38
N ALA A 91 -10.17 10.45 6.53
CA ALA A 91 -10.24 11.37 7.67
C ALA A 91 -8.85 11.81 8.16
N ARG A 92 -7.87 10.91 8.17
CA ARG A 92 -6.46 11.23 8.48
C ARG A 92 -5.88 12.28 7.53
N LEU A 93 -6.21 12.18 6.24
CA LEU A 93 -5.73 13.13 5.23
C LEU A 93 -6.36 14.51 5.41
N ALA A 94 -7.66 14.56 5.73
CA ALA A 94 -8.37 15.80 6.01
C ALA A 94 -7.86 16.49 7.29
N ALA A 95 -7.58 15.72 8.35
CA ALA A 95 -7.06 16.24 9.61
C ALA A 95 -5.66 16.87 9.48
N GLY A 96 -4.88 16.45 8.49
CA GLY A 96 -3.57 17.04 8.17
C GLY A 96 -3.65 18.39 7.44
N GLY A 97 -4.84 18.89 7.07
CA GLY A 97 -5.01 20.09 6.25
C GLY A 97 -5.12 21.42 7.02
N LYS A 98 -5.32 21.39 8.35
CA LYS A 98 -5.27 22.60 9.17
C LYS A 98 -3.90 22.68 9.87
N PRO A 99 -3.13 23.79 9.71
CA PRO A 99 -2.18 24.14 10.75
C PRO A 99 -2.97 24.20 12.06
N ALA A 100 -2.43 23.65 13.14
CA ALA A 100 -2.96 23.94 14.47
C ALA A 100 -2.80 25.45 14.67
N THR A 101 -3.87 26.22 14.44
CA THR A 101 -3.95 27.60 14.87
C THR A 101 -4.09 27.54 16.38
N THR A 102 -2.96 27.73 17.07
CA THR A 102 -2.95 28.08 18.49
C THR A 102 -3.70 29.39 18.65
N ALA A 103 -4.83 29.35 19.35
CA ALA A 103 -5.43 30.50 20.01
C ALA A 103 -5.07 30.40 21.51
#